data_AF-A0A514WVB6-F1
#
_entry.id   AF-A0A514WVB6-F1
#
_cell.length_a   1.000
_cell.length_b   1.000
_cell.length_c   1.000
_cell.angle_alpha   90.00
_cell.angle_beta   90.00
_cell.angle_gamma   90.00
#
_symmetry.space_group_name_H-M   'P 1'
#
loop_
_entity.id
_entity.type
_entity.pdbx_description
1 polymer ?
#
loop_
_entity_poly.entity_id
_entity_poly.type
_entity_poly.pdbx_seq_one_letter_code
_entity_poly.pdbx_strand_id
1 'polypeptide(L)'
;MRILYFTDGAGIDLSGIRESLLRIPEVLTSLRRGQEQARYVDLMQVMALPDDEFRQVPSVLRTLLINLVQRGLHQRWVNRDHRADLILRRINHRSFLDIKNEVLSFINAKRDGKQVATKDLHLLHFMSHVEITIIGPGYDEIEMWLRREVSTRTDIKVLIKDVIAADPQLDWFWPQVRETFFDSENPLI
;
A
#
# COMPACT_ATOMS: atom_id res chain seq x y z
N MET A 1 6.71 16.93 4.76
CA MET A 1 5.58 16.25 5.40
C MET A 1 5.34 14.95 4.68
N ARG A 2 4.84 13.91 5.34
CA ARG A 2 4.62 12.58 4.80
C ARG A 2 3.14 12.18 4.91
N ILE A 3 2.54 11.84 3.78
CA ILE A 3 1.25 11.15 3.73
C ILE A 3 1.54 9.66 3.56
N LEU A 4 0.91 8.83 4.38
CA LEU A 4 0.89 7.39 4.21
C LEU A 4 -0.49 7.00 3.67
N TYR A 5 -0.53 6.45 2.46
CA TYR A 5 -1.77 6.13 1.78
C TYR A 5 -1.91 4.61 1.61
N PHE A 6 -2.97 4.04 2.19
CA PHE A 6 -3.33 2.64 2.05
C PHE A 6 -4.35 2.47 0.92
N THR A 7 -3.98 1.68 -0.09
CA THR A 7 -4.82 1.40 -1.27
C THR A 7 -6.01 0.49 -0.92
N ASP A 8 -6.87 0.22 -1.90
CA ASP A 8 -7.93 -0.78 -1.77
C ASP A 8 -7.43 -2.24 -1.69
N GLY A 9 -6.18 -2.49 -2.06
CA GLY A 9 -5.57 -3.82 -2.04
C GLY A 9 -5.85 -4.67 -3.28
N ALA A 10 -6.32 -4.09 -4.39
CA ALA A 10 -6.71 -4.83 -5.60
C ALA A 10 -5.60 -5.73 -6.19
N GLY A 11 -4.33 -5.43 -5.92
CA GLY A 11 -3.20 -6.26 -6.37
C GLY A 11 -3.15 -7.64 -5.71
N ILE A 12 -3.89 -7.85 -4.60
CA ILE A 12 -3.95 -9.15 -3.94
C ILE A 12 -4.62 -10.23 -4.80
N ASP A 13 -5.40 -9.86 -5.82
CA ASP A 13 -6.07 -10.83 -6.70
C ASP A 13 -5.11 -11.54 -7.67
N LEU A 14 -3.84 -11.14 -7.72
CA LEU A 14 -2.82 -11.73 -8.59
C LEU A 14 -1.84 -12.62 -7.81
N SER A 15 -1.73 -13.89 -8.21
CA SER A 15 -0.91 -14.94 -7.58
C SER A 15 0.55 -14.55 -7.47
N GLY A 16 1.18 -14.08 -8.55
CA GLY A 16 2.59 -13.64 -8.52
C GLY A 16 2.84 -12.53 -7.49
N ILE A 17 1.87 -11.64 -7.27
CA ILE A 17 1.95 -10.64 -6.20
C ILE A 17 1.80 -11.31 -4.83
N ARG A 18 0.78 -12.17 -4.64
CA ARG A 18 0.57 -12.88 -3.36
C ARG A 18 1.80 -13.68 -2.94
N GLU A 19 2.36 -14.49 -3.84
CA GLU A 19 3.54 -15.31 -3.60
C GLU A 19 4.76 -14.45 -3.23
N SER A 20 4.99 -13.36 -3.96
CA SER A 20 6.07 -12.42 -3.68
C SER A 20 5.92 -11.75 -2.31
N LEU A 21 4.69 -11.40 -1.92
CA LEU A 21 4.39 -10.84 -0.59
C LEU A 21 4.67 -11.84 0.53
N LEU A 22 4.43 -13.14 0.31
CA LEU A 22 4.75 -14.18 1.29
C LEU A 22 6.26 -14.32 1.57
N ARG A 23 7.12 -13.69 0.77
CA ARG A 23 8.57 -13.65 1.03
C ARG A 23 8.97 -12.48 1.93
N ILE A 24 8.08 -11.52 2.17
CA ILE A 24 8.36 -10.36 3.02
C ILE A 24 8.15 -10.77 4.49
N PRO A 25 9.19 -10.72 5.36
CA PRO A 25 9.10 -11.22 6.74
C PRO A 25 8.01 -10.57 7.58
N GLU A 26 7.82 -9.26 7.44
CA GLU A 26 6.77 -8.54 8.16
C GLU A 26 5.35 -8.92 7.71
N VAL A 27 5.18 -9.26 6.43
CA VAL A 27 3.91 -9.77 5.90
C VAL A 27 3.63 -11.17 6.46
N LEU A 28 4.61 -12.07 6.43
CA LEU A 28 4.50 -13.40 7.05
C LEU A 28 4.15 -13.32 8.54
N THR A 29 4.84 -12.45 9.27
CA THR A 29 4.60 -12.25 10.70
C THR A 29 3.19 -11.75 10.96
N SER A 30 2.71 -10.81 10.13
CA SER A 30 1.35 -10.29 10.21
C SER A 30 0.30 -11.36 9.94
N LEU A 31 0.48 -12.16 8.88
CA LEU A 31 -0.41 -13.27 8.53
C LEU A 31 -0.47 -14.33 9.63
N ARG A 32 0.69 -14.75 10.17
CA ARG A 32 0.76 -15.72 11.28
C ARG A 32 0.02 -15.25 12.53
N ARG A 33 0.16 -13.96 12.89
CA ARG A 33 -0.59 -13.37 14.01
C ARG A 33 -2.09 -13.25 13.68
N GLY A 34 -2.43 -12.98 12.43
CA GLY A 34 -3.81 -12.92 11.96
C GLY A 34 -4.52 -14.27 11.91
N GLN A 35 -3.78 -15.38 11.85
CA GLN A 35 -4.31 -16.74 11.75
C GLN A 35 -5.33 -17.07 12.86
N GLU A 36 -5.16 -16.50 14.06
CA GLU A 36 -6.08 -16.66 15.19
C GLU A 36 -7.50 -16.16 14.89
N GLN A 37 -7.65 -15.21 13.96
CA GLN A 37 -8.93 -14.63 13.52
C GLN A 37 -9.63 -15.49 12.46
N ALA A 38 -8.92 -16.43 11.83
CA ALA A 38 -9.43 -17.31 10.78
C ALA A 38 -9.18 -18.78 11.13
N ARG A 39 -9.76 -19.26 12.23
CA ARG A 39 -9.44 -20.58 12.81
C ARG A 39 -9.68 -21.79 11.90
N TYR A 40 -10.58 -21.66 10.92
CA TYR A 40 -11.00 -22.75 10.05
C TYR A 40 -10.35 -22.72 8.66
N VAL A 41 -9.48 -21.74 8.41
CA VAL A 41 -8.85 -21.56 7.10
C VAL A 41 -7.39 -21.18 7.29
N ASP A 42 -6.48 -21.89 6.64
CA ASP A 42 -5.06 -21.53 6.64
C ASP A 42 -4.82 -20.32 5.74
N LEU A 43 -4.52 -19.17 6.33
CA LEU A 43 -4.33 -17.91 5.60
C LEU A 43 -3.15 -17.96 4.63
N MET A 44 -2.10 -18.73 4.97
CA MET A 44 -0.92 -18.88 4.13
C MET A 44 -1.25 -19.72 2.90
N GLN A 45 -2.03 -20.79 3.07
CA GLN A 45 -2.52 -21.59 1.94
C GLN A 45 -3.47 -20.78 1.04
N VAL A 46 -4.36 -19.98 1.63
CA VAL A 46 -5.25 -19.12 0.83
C VAL A 46 -4.46 -18.13 -0.03
N MET A 47 -3.38 -17.55 0.51
CA MET A 47 -2.52 -16.65 -0.26
C MET A 47 -1.82 -17.35 -1.44
N ALA A 48 -1.61 -18.66 -1.36
CA ALA A 48 -0.98 -19.46 -2.41
C ALA A 48 -1.96 -20.08 -3.41
N LEU A 49 -3.27 -19.81 -3.29
CA LEU A 49 -4.25 -20.31 -4.26
C LEU A 49 -4.01 -19.72 -5.66
N PRO A 50 -4.32 -20.48 -6.73
CA PRO A 50 -4.45 -19.96 -8.08
C PRO A 50 -5.46 -18.81 -8.17
N ASP A 51 -5.34 -17.97 -9.20
CA ASP A 51 -6.16 -16.74 -9.32
C ASP A 51 -7.66 -17.02 -9.46
N ASP A 52 -8.04 -18.07 -10.17
CA ASP A 52 -9.43 -18.48 -10.35
C ASP A 52 -10.06 -18.97 -9.04
N GLU A 53 -9.32 -19.74 -8.24
CA GLU A 53 -9.75 -20.17 -6.90
C GLU A 53 -9.77 -19.01 -5.91
N PHE A 54 -8.75 -18.15 -5.92
CA PHE A 54 -8.67 -16.99 -5.02
C PHE A 54 -9.85 -16.02 -5.22
N ARG A 55 -10.32 -15.84 -6.46
CA ARG A 55 -11.52 -15.03 -6.76
C ARG A 55 -12.78 -15.55 -6.08
N GLN A 56 -12.87 -16.85 -5.81
CA GLN A 56 -14.00 -17.47 -5.10
C GLN A 56 -13.90 -17.30 -3.58
N VAL A 57 -12.77 -16.82 -3.05
CA VAL A 57 -12.59 -16.60 -1.62
C VAL A 57 -13.59 -15.54 -1.14
N PRO A 58 -14.30 -15.80 -0.02
CA PRO A 58 -15.25 -14.86 0.55
C PRO A 58 -14.64 -13.46 0.74
N SER A 59 -15.40 -12.42 0.39
CA SER A 59 -14.93 -11.02 0.43
C SER A 59 -14.41 -10.60 1.81
N VAL A 60 -15.02 -11.12 2.89
CA VAL A 60 -14.58 -10.89 4.27
C VAL A 60 -13.17 -11.43 4.51
N LEU A 61 -12.88 -12.63 4.01
CA LEU A 61 -11.56 -13.26 4.14
C LEU A 61 -10.53 -12.55 3.27
N ARG A 62 -10.88 -12.15 2.04
CA ARG A 62 -10.01 -11.30 1.20
C ARG A 62 -9.69 -9.97 1.88
N THR A 63 -10.70 -9.32 2.48
CA THR A 63 -10.52 -8.07 3.24
C THR A 63 -9.58 -8.27 4.43
N LEU A 64 -9.69 -9.39 5.15
CA LEU A 64 -8.76 -9.73 6.23
C LEU A 64 -7.33 -9.86 5.69
N LEU A 65 -7.12 -10.59 4.59
CA LEU A 65 -5.80 -10.77 3.97
C LEU A 65 -5.19 -9.43 3.55
N ILE A 66 -5.95 -8.57 2.88
CA ILE A 66 -5.51 -7.22 2.49
C ILE A 66 -5.04 -6.43 3.73
N ASN A 67 -5.83 -6.42 4.80
CA ASN A 67 -5.47 -5.72 6.03
C ASN A 67 -4.20 -6.27 6.68
N LEU A 68 -4.03 -7.59 6.69
CA LEU A 68 -2.84 -8.24 7.27
C LEU A 68 -1.59 -7.96 6.42
N VAL A 69 -1.69 -8.02 5.10
CA VAL A 69 -0.59 -7.69 4.18
C VAL A 69 -0.21 -6.21 4.34
N GLN A 70 -1.18 -5.30 4.26
CA GLN A 70 -0.94 -3.86 4.43
C GLN A 70 -0.33 -3.54 5.80
N ARG A 71 -0.73 -4.25 6.86
CA ARG A 71 -0.11 -4.13 8.19
C ARG A 71 1.35 -4.57 8.18
N GLY A 72 1.69 -5.67 7.51
CA GLY A 72 3.07 -6.13 7.37
C GLY A 72 3.94 -5.12 6.62
N LEU A 73 3.45 -4.61 5.49
CA LEU A 73 4.14 -3.60 4.71
C LEU A 73 4.29 -2.27 5.46
N HIS A 74 3.26 -1.85 6.20
CA HIS A 74 3.36 -0.71 7.09
C HIS A 74 4.40 -0.92 8.19
N GLN A 75 4.43 -2.09 8.84
CA GLN A 75 5.44 -2.40 9.86
C GLN A 75 6.85 -2.33 9.27
N ARG A 76 7.04 -2.86 8.06
CA ARG A 76 8.31 -2.78 7.34
C ARG A 76 8.72 -1.33 7.06
N TRP A 77 7.77 -0.48 6.67
CA TRP A 77 8.02 0.95 6.48
C TRP A 77 8.40 1.65 7.79
N VAL A 78 7.70 1.35 8.90
CA VAL A 78 8.01 1.89 10.24
C VAL A 78 9.38 1.42 10.74
N ASN A 79 9.77 0.17 10.47
CA ASN A 79 11.09 -0.37 10.86
C ASN A 79 12.26 0.40 10.26
N ARG A 80 12.02 1.29 9.30
CA ARG A 80 13.02 2.17 8.68
C ARG A 80 13.02 3.58 9.27
N ASP A 81 12.49 3.72 10.47
CA ASP A 81 12.33 4.97 11.20
C ASP A 81 11.54 6.04 10.42
N HIS A 82 10.59 5.59 9.60
CA HIS A 82 9.65 6.47 8.94
C HIS A 82 8.45 6.77 9.86
N ARG A 83 7.96 8.02 9.76
CA ARG A 83 6.75 8.48 10.47
C ARG A 83 5.87 9.27 9.53
N ALA A 84 4.55 9.03 9.64
CA ALA A 84 3.54 9.67 8.83
C ALA A 84 2.99 10.90 9.55
N ASP A 85 2.77 11.96 8.80
CA ASP A 85 2.05 13.14 9.26
C ASP A 85 0.53 12.98 9.03
N LEU A 86 0.15 12.32 7.94
CA LEU A 86 -1.24 11.99 7.63
C LEU A 86 -1.34 10.53 7.21
N ILE A 87 -2.31 9.80 7.75
CA ILE A 87 -2.62 8.44 7.32
C ILE A 87 -3.98 8.43 6.63
N LEU A 88 -4.01 8.01 5.38
CA LEU A 88 -5.21 7.88 4.56
C LEU A 88 -5.44 6.43 4.23
N ARG A 89 -6.67 5.94 4.42
CA ARG A 89 -7.05 4.58 4.02
C ARG A 89 -8.23 4.64 3.07
N ARG A 90 -8.13 4.00 1.89
CA ARG A 90 -9.23 4.00 0.91
C ARG A 90 -10.56 3.55 1.52
N ILE A 91 -10.52 2.48 2.31
CA ILE A 91 -11.71 1.90 2.96
C ILE A 91 -12.45 2.83 3.92
N ASN A 92 -11.79 3.89 4.43
CA ASN A 92 -12.40 4.83 5.38
C ASN A 92 -13.20 5.93 4.68
N HIS A 93 -13.13 6.04 3.36
CA HIS A 93 -13.71 7.14 2.61
C HIS A 93 -14.79 6.63 1.66
N ARG A 94 -15.95 7.28 1.71
CA ARG A 94 -17.12 6.94 0.89
C ARG A 94 -16.90 7.30 -0.57
N SER A 95 -16.25 8.43 -0.82
CA SER A 95 -16.01 8.91 -2.17
C SER A 95 -14.53 9.13 -2.45
N PHE A 96 -14.20 9.02 -3.73
CA PHE A 96 -12.91 9.42 -4.28
C PHE A 96 -12.59 10.89 -3.98
N LEU A 97 -13.61 11.76 -4.01
CA LEU A 97 -13.47 13.20 -3.82
C LEU A 97 -13.00 13.56 -2.40
N ASP A 98 -13.43 12.81 -1.38
CA ASP A 98 -13.04 13.06 0.01
C ASP A 98 -11.52 12.95 0.19
N ILE A 99 -10.93 11.88 -0.34
CA ILE A 99 -9.48 11.63 -0.27
C ILE A 99 -8.71 12.73 -1.02
N LYS A 100 -9.20 13.16 -2.19
CA LYS A 100 -8.57 14.27 -2.92
C LYS A 100 -8.52 15.53 -2.08
N ASN A 101 -9.65 15.88 -1.47
CA ASN A 101 -9.77 17.09 -0.68
C ASN A 101 -8.84 17.05 0.54
N GLU A 102 -8.72 15.91 1.22
CA GLU A 102 -7.78 15.74 2.32
C GLU A 102 -6.32 15.90 1.89
N VAL A 103 -5.93 15.24 0.78
CA VAL A 103 -4.57 15.36 0.23
C VAL A 103 -4.27 16.80 -0.18
N LEU A 104 -5.16 17.45 -0.92
CA LEU A 104 -4.95 18.82 -1.39
C LEU A 104 -4.90 19.81 -0.23
N SER A 105 -5.78 19.65 0.77
CA SER A 105 -5.76 20.45 2.00
C SER A 105 -4.41 20.33 2.71
N PHE A 106 -3.91 19.11 2.85
CA PHE A 106 -2.62 18.82 3.49
C PHE A 106 -1.43 19.44 2.72
N ILE A 107 -1.41 19.30 1.39
CA ILE A 107 -0.36 19.90 0.54
C ILE A 107 -0.40 21.43 0.61
N ASN A 108 -1.59 22.02 0.49
CA ASN A 108 -1.76 23.47 0.50
C ASN A 108 -1.38 24.07 1.86
N ALA A 109 -1.70 23.39 2.96
CA ALA A 109 -1.27 23.82 4.29
C ALA A 109 0.26 23.82 4.44
N LYS A 110 0.95 22.80 3.91
CA LYS A 110 2.42 22.78 3.87
C LYS A 110 2.99 23.95 3.07
N ARG A 111 2.43 24.22 1.88
CA ARG A 111 2.84 25.34 1.01
C ARG A 111 2.65 26.68 1.71
N ASP A 112 1.51 26.88 2.36
CA ASP A 112 1.15 28.13 3.04
C ASP A 112 1.85 28.29 4.42
N GLY A 113 2.66 27.32 4.86
CA GLY A 113 3.29 27.34 6.19
C GLY A 113 2.31 27.22 7.36
N LYS A 114 1.09 26.74 7.10
CA LYS A 114 0.04 26.58 8.12
C LYS A 114 0.25 25.28 8.90
N GLN A 115 -0.07 25.30 10.19
CA GLN A 115 -0.20 24.06 10.96
C GLN A 115 -1.43 23.29 10.48
N VAL A 116 -1.26 22.00 10.21
CA VAL A 116 -2.37 21.10 9.93
C VAL A 116 -2.80 20.48 11.25
N ALA A 117 -4.07 20.67 11.62
CA ALA A 117 -4.67 20.02 12.79
C ALA A 117 -4.88 18.53 12.49
N THR A 118 -3.84 17.73 12.69
CA THR A 118 -3.95 16.27 12.82
C THR A 118 -3.70 15.98 14.29
N LYS A 119 -4.65 15.30 14.96
CA LYS A 119 -4.71 15.17 16.42
C LYS A 119 -3.47 14.51 17.05
N ASP A 120 -2.57 13.93 16.25
CA ASP A 120 -1.49 13.06 16.71
C ASP A 120 -0.09 13.45 16.20
N LEU A 121 0.10 14.67 15.68
CA LEU A 121 1.34 15.03 15.01
C LEU A 121 2.37 15.75 15.89
N HIS A 122 3.40 15.02 16.32
CA HIS A 122 4.70 15.62 16.62
C HIS A 122 5.45 15.83 15.29
N LEU A 123 5.34 17.04 14.72
CA LEU A 123 6.07 17.48 13.52
C LEU A 123 7.59 17.50 13.80
N LEU A 124 8.24 16.34 13.78
CA LEU A 124 9.69 16.22 13.97
C LEU A 124 10.48 16.33 12.67
N HIS A 125 9.81 16.34 11.50
CA HIS A 125 10.47 16.29 10.20
C HIS A 125 10.20 17.54 9.34
N PHE A 126 11.12 18.48 9.38
CA PHE A 126 11.18 19.64 8.47
C PHE A 126 11.62 19.20 7.06
N MET A 127 10.79 18.44 6.35
CA MET A 127 11.03 18.17 4.93
C MET A 127 10.65 19.40 4.10
N SER A 128 11.49 19.73 3.11
CA SER A 128 11.25 20.79 2.11
C SER A 128 10.17 20.43 1.08
N HIS A 129 9.70 19.18 1.09
CA HIS A 129 8.73 18.63 0.16
C HIS A 129 7.64 17.85 0.89
N VAL A 130 6.58 17.52 0.16
CA VAL A 130 5.59 16.52 0.57
C VAL A 130 6.02 15.17 -0.01
N GLU A 131 5.99 14.12 0.79
CA GLU A 131 6.19 12.75 0.35
C GLU A 131 4.89 11.98 0.58
N ILE A 132 4.45 11.20 -0.40
CA ILE A 132 3.30 10.32 -0.29
C ILE A 132 3.83 8.90 -0.47
N THR A 133 3.76 8.09 0.58
CA THR A 133 4.11 6.68 0.51
C THR A 133 2.86 5.83 0.38
N ILE A 134 2.80 5.00 -0.67
CA ILE A 134 1.73 4.06 -0.96
C ILE A 134 2.00 2.74 -0.22
N ILE A 135 0.98 2.22 0.46
CA ILE A 135 0.94 0.92 1.12
C ILE A 135 -0.16 0.08 0.45
N GLY A 136 0.23 -0.86 -0.39
CA GLY A 136 -0.68 -1.78 -1.07
C GLY A 136 -0.09 -3.18 -1.15
N PRO A 137 -0.89 -4.15 -1.55
CA PRO A 137 -0.61 -4.61 -2.91
C PRO A 137 -1.61 -4.02 -3.88
N GLY A 138 -1.11 -3.36 -4.91
CA GLY A 138 -1.91 -2.87 -6.02
C GLY A 138 -1.99 -1.36 -6.14
N TYR A 139 -2.58 -0.96 -7.25
CA TYR A 139 -2.74 0.41 -7.70
C TYR A 139 -4.23 0.67 -7.83
N ASP A 140 -4.71 1.80 -7.31
CA ASP A 140 -6.09 2.22 -7.44
C ASP A 140 -6.19 3.56 -8.19
N GLU A 141 -7.43 3.96 -8.48
CA GLU A 141 -7.77 5.21 -9.15
C GLU A 141 -7.19 6.46 -8.46
N ILE A 142 -6.94 6.37 -7.14
CA ILE A 142 -6.36 7.45 -6.35
C ILE A 142 -4.87 7.54 -6.56
N GLU A 143 -4.17 6.42 -6.53
CA GLU A 143 -2.74 6.40 -6.79
C GLU A 143 -2.42 6.92 -8.21
N MET A 144 -3.23 6.56 -9.21
CA MET A 144 -3.12 7.12 -10.57
C MET A 144 -3.39 8.63 -10.60
N TRP A 145 -4.45 9.11 -9.94
CA TRP A 145 -4.75 10.54 -9.87
C TRP A 145 -3.66 11.31 -9.14
N LEU A 146 -3.15 10.80 -8.01
CA LEU A 146 -2.06 11.41 -7.25
C LEU A 146 -0.83 11.63 -8.13
N ARG A 147 -0.44 10.62 -8.91
CA ARG A 147 0.70 10.74 -9.84
C ARG A 147 0.48 11.82 -10.88
N ARG A 148 -0.71 11.88 -11.48
CA ARG A 148 -1.06 12.93 -12.45
C ARG A 148 -1.03 14.32 -11.80
N GLU A 149 -1.71 14.48 -10.68
CA GLU A 149 -1.79 15.74 -9.95
C GLU A 149 -0.39 16.26 -9.63
N VAL A 150 0.44 15.43 -8.98
CA VAL A 150 1.81 15.76 -8.58
C VAL A 150 2.68 16.13 -9.78
N SER A 151 2.56 15.42 -10.91
CA SER A 151 3.37 15.69 -12.11
C SER A 151 3.14 17.08 -12.72
N THR A 152 1.98 17.69 -12.46
CA THR A 152 1.60 19.00 -13.01
C THR A 152 1.91 20.16 -12.07
N ARG A 153 2.30 19.89 -10.81
CA ARG A 153 2.57 20.93 -9.81
C ARG A 153 3.95 21.54 -9.96
N THR A 154 4.01 22.87 -9.89
CA THR A 154 5.25 23.66 -9.89
C THR A 154 5.44 24.46 -8.61
N ASP A 155 4.40 24.57 -7.78
CA ASP A 155 4.35 25.39 -6.58
C ASP A 155 5.03 24.75 -5.37
N ILE A 156 5.02 23.42 -5.30
CA ILE A 156 5.69 22.64 -4.24
C ILE A 156 6.14 21.29 -4.79
N LYS A 157 7.32 20.84 -4.35
CA LYS A 157 7.78 19.48 -4.66
C LYS A 157 6.93 18.46 -3.89
N VAL A 158 6.31 17.54 -4.63
CA VAL A 158 5.63 16.37 -4.08
C VAL A 158 6.28 15.11 -4.67
N LEU A 159 6.59 14.13 -3.83
CA LEU A 159 7.18 12.86 -4.23
C LEU A 159 6.20 11.73 -3.91
N ILE A 160 6.01 10.80 -4.84
CA ILE A 160 5.21 9.59 -4.61
C ILE A 160 6.15 8.39 -4.63
N LYS A 161 6.09 7.59 -3.57
CA LYS A 161 6.87 6.37 -3.39
C LYS A 161 5.92 5.22 -3.12
N ASP A 162 6.20 4.06 -3.68
CA ASP A 162 5.56 2.82 -3.26
C ASP A 162 6.46 2.13 -2.23
N VAL A 163 5.92 1.58 -1.15
CA VAL A 163 6.71 0.97 -0.08
C VAL A 163 7.61 -0.17 -0.56
N ILE A 164 7.14 -0.95 -1.53
CA ILE A 164 7.88 -2.06 -2.11
C ILE A 164 8.94 -1.50 -3.05
N ALA A 165 8.55 -0.62 -3.98
CA ALA A 165 9.49 -0.06 -4.96
C ALA A 165 10.57 0.85 -4.34
N ALA A 166 10.26 1.52 -3.24
CA ALA A 166 11.20 2.38 -2.52
C ALA A 166 12.08 1.61 -1.55
N ASP A 167 11.92 0.28 -1.44
CA ASP A 167 12.71 -0.57 -0.58
C ASP A 167 13.86 -1.27 -1.34
N PRO A 168 15.13 -0.89 -1.12
CA PRO A 168 16.27 -1.55 -1.76
C PRO A 168 16.40 -3.04 -1.44
N GLN A 169 15.84 -3.52 -0.33
CA GLN A 169 15.83 -4.94 0.04
C GLN A 169 14.69 -5.71 -0.65
N LEU A 170 13.82 -5.04 -1.40
CA LEU A 170 12.72 -5.61 -2.19
C LEU A 170 12.88 -5.32 -3.69
N ASP A 171 14.10 -5.00 -4.13
CA ASP A 171 14.41 -4.78 -5.56
C ASP A 171 14.07 -6.00 -6.45
N TRP A 172 14.13 -7.19 -5.87
CA TRP A 172 13.73 -8.46 -6.47
C TRP A 172 12.21 -8.63 -6.67
N PHE A 173 11.36 -7.83 -6.01
CA PHE A 173 9.91 -8.05 -5.97
C PHE A 173 9.27 -7.95 -7.36
N TRP A 174 9.43 -6.80 -8.03
CA TRP A 174 8.78 -6.57 -9.32
C TRP A 174 9.34 -7.41 -10.47
N PRO A 175 10.67 -7.67 -10.56
CA PRO A 175 11.21 -8.66 -11.48
C PRO A 175 10.54 -10.04 -11.36
N GLN A 176 10.40 -10.57 -10.14
CA GLN A 176 9.77 -11.88 -9.93
C GLN A 176 8.29 -11.88 -10.25
N VAL A 177 7.56 -10.85 -9.83
CA VAL A 177 6.14 -10.69 -10.18
C VAL A 177 5.96 -10.73 -11.71
N ARG A 178 6.83 -10.07 -12.48
CA ARG A 178 6.79 -10.10 -13.95
C ARG A 178 7.09 -11.49 -14.50
N GLU A 179 8.11 -12.18 -14.01
CA GLU A 179 8.45 -13.55 -14.42
C GLU A 179 7.25 -14.49 -14.26
N THR A 180 6.58 -14.45 -13.10
CA THR A 180 5.36 -15.26 -12.85
C THR A 180 4.21 -14.96 -13.83
N PHE A 181 4.07 -13.71 -14.27
CA PHE A 181 3.07 -13.37 -15.29
C PHE A 181 3.46 -13.87 -16.68
N PHE A 182 4.73 -13.77 -17.07
CA PHE A 182 5.17 -14.23 -18.39
C PHE A 182 5.14 -15.77 -18.51
N ASP A 183 5.43 -16.48 -17.44
CA ASP A 183 5.33 -17.95 -17.41
C ASP A 183 3.87 -18.44 -17.47
N SER A 184 2.91 -17.63 -17.01
CA SER A 184 1.48 -17.99 -17.06
C SER A 184 0.81 -17.65 -18.40
N GLU A 185 1.36 -16.72 -19.20
CA GLU A 185 0.85 -16.37 -20.54
C GLU A 185 1.45 -17.22 -21.69
N ASN A 186 2.55 -17.93 -21.45
CA ASN A 186 3.13 -18.88 -22.41
C ASN A 186 3.30 -20.26 -21.75
N PRO A 187 2.24 -21.08 -21.65
CA PRO A 187 2.43 -22.49 -21.36
C PRO A 187 3.18 -23.07 -22.57
N LEU A 188 4.43 -23.49 -22.33
CA LEU A 188 5.31 -24.10 -23.33
C LEU A 188 4.52 -25.06 -24.24
N ILE A 189 4.56 -24.78 -25.55
CA ILE A 189 4.19 -25.68 -26.64
C ILE A 189 5.06 -26.92 -26.59
#